data_AF-A0A3G9J6Z4-F1
#
_entry.id   AF-A0A3G9J6Z4-F1
#
_cell.length_a   1.000
_cell.length_b   1.000
_cell.length_c   1.000
_cell.angle_alpha   90.00
_cell.angle_beta   90.00
_cell.angle_gamma   90.00
#
_symmetry.space_group_name_H-M   'P 1'
#
loop_
_entity.id
_entity.type
_entity.pdbx_description
1 polymer ?
#
loop_
_entity_poly.entity_id
_entity_poly.type
_entity_poly.pdbx_seq_one_letter_code
_entity_poly.pdbx_strand_id
1 'polypeptide(L)' 'MHHVMDFKYYLQHCYVEVYVGKLKRDVMISGDENELYWSDLNQDFFDMTLFAGEGNIGHMIEQVKMSKSIFLTD' A
#
# COMPACT_ATOMS: atom_id res chain seq x y z
N MET A 1 -2.54 -11.79 5.17
CA MET A 1 -2.81 -10.54 4.45
C MET A 1 -3.93 -9.88 5.21
N HIS A 2 -3.77 -8.60 5.54
CA HIS A 2 -4.64 -7.86 6.45
C HIS A 2 -5.22 -6.68 5.69
N HIS A 3 -6.54 -6.48 5.78
CA HIS A 3 -7.23 -5.31 5.24
C HIS A 3 -7.00 -4.15 6.20
N VAL A 4 -6.43 -3.05 5.71
CA VAL A 4 -5.94 -1.95 6.56
C VAL A 4 -6.84 -0.74 6.50
N MET A 5 -7.30 -0.36 5.30
CA MET A 5 -8.11 0.82 5.09
C MET A 5 -8.82 0.81 3.74
N ASP A 6 -9.86 1.65 3.66
CA ASP A 6 -10.60 1.93 2.44
C ASP A 6 -10.63 3.44 2.18
N PHE A 7 -10.43 3.83 0.92
CA PHE A 7 -10.64 5.20 0.46
C PHE A 7 -11.81 5.26 -0.51
N LYS A 8 -12.74 6.15 -0.23
CA LYS A 8 -13.88 6.41 -1.10
C LYS A 8 -13.84 7.84 -1.63
N TYR A 9 -13.54 7.98 -2.90
CA TYR A 9 -13.45 9.26 -3.61
C TYR A 9 -14.74 9.51 -4.37
N TYR A 10 -15.69 10.19 -3.73
CA TYR A 10 -17.02 10.43 -4.29
C TYR A 10 -17.00 11.25 -5.59
N LEU A 11 -16.14 12.27 -5.69
CA LEU A 11 -16.06 13.13 -6.87
C LEU A 11 -15.41 12.44 -8.07
N GLN A 12 -14.48 11.53 -7.81
CA GLN A 12 -13.77 10.74 -8.81
C GLN A 12 -14.50 9.42 -9.13
N HIS A 13 -15.63 9.15 -8.46
CA HIS A 13 -16.34 7.87 -8.52
C HIS A 13 -15.43 6.65 -8.34
N CYS A 14 -14.46 6.77 -7.43
CA CYS A 14 -13.40 5.79 -7.24
C CYS A 14 -13.43 5.23 -5.81
N TYR A 15 -13.03 3.97 -5.68
CA TYR A 15 -12.90 3.26 -4.42
C TYR A 15 -11.60 2.47 -4.42
N VAL A 16 -10.84 2.56 -3.33
CA VAL A 16 -9.55 1.89 -3.18
C VAL A 16 -9.55 1.11 -1.87
N GLU A 17 -9.29 -0.19 -1.97
CA GLU A 17 -9.06 -1.07 -0.83
C GLU A 17 -7.56 -1.27 -0.65
N VAL A 18 -7.08 -1.17 0.58
CA VAL A 18 -5.65 -1.29 0.89
C VAL A 18 -5.41 -2.45 1.81
N TYR A 19 -4.52 -3.34 1.38
CA TYR A 19 -4.12 -4.52 2.11
C TYR A 19 -2.61 -4.54 2.36
N VAL A 20 -2.21 -5.13 3.48
CA VAL A 20 -0.81 -5.36 3.82
C VAL A 20 -0.54 -6.84 4.05
N GLY A 21 0.66 -7.28 3.66
CA GLY A 21 1.10 -8.65 3.93
C GLY A 21 2.59 -8.81 3.70
N LYS A 22 3.10 -9.94 4.19
CA LYS A 22 4.46 -10.40 3.93
C LYS A 22 4.40 -11.63 3.03
N LEU A 23 5.21 -11.63 1.96
CA LEU A 23 5.40 -12.82 1.16
C LEU A 23 6.10 -13.90 1.99
N LYS A 24 5.54 -15.11 2.00
CA LYS A 24 6.10 -16.26 2.74
C LYS A 24 7.20 -16.98 1.95
N ARG A 25 7.29 -16.73 0.65
CA ARG A 25 8.22 -17.32 -0.31
C ARG A 25 8.25 -16.44 -1.56
N ASP A 26 9.23 -16.67 -2.41
CA ASP A 26 9.27 -16.04 -3.72
C ASP A 26 8.08 -16.48 -4.57
N VAL A 27 7.52 -15.53 -5.32
CA VAL A 27 6.34 -15.72 -6.16
C VAL A 27 6.65 -15.16 -7.54
N MET A 28 6.40 -15.95 -8.59
CA MET A 28 6.34 -15.40 -9.94
C MET A 28 5.04 -14.63 -10.11
N ILE A 29 5.15 -13.36 -10.47
CA ILE A 29 4.02 -12.47 -10.73
C ILE A 29 3.38 -12.90 -12.05
N SER A 30 2.05 -12.98 -12.09
CA SER A 30 1.29 -13.34 -13.28
C SER A 30 -0.12 -12.77 -13.21
N GLY A 31 -0.65 -12.33 -14.36
CA GLY A 31 -2.04 -11.88 -14.54
C GLY A 31 -2.11 -10.68 -15.48
N ASP A 32 -3.33 -10.16 -15.67
CA ASP A 32 -3.60 -9.00 -16.55
C ASP A 32 -3.65 -7.67 -15.76
N GLU A 33 -3.16 -7.66 -14.51
CA GLU A 33 -3.10 -6.47 -13.67
C GLU A 33 -2.06 -5.46 -14.17
N ASN A 34 -2.13 -4.22 -13.63
CA ASN A 34 -1.14 -3.18 -13.90
C ASN A 34 0.28 -3.64 -13.53
N GLU A 35 1.28 -3.11 -14.24
CA GLU A 35 2.69 -3.36 -13.93
C GLU A 35 3.00 -3.07 -12.46
N LEU A 36 3.57 -4.06 -11.76
CA LEU A 36 3.93 -3.91 -10.36
C LEU A 36 5.23 -3.13 -10.21
N TYR A 37 5.19 -2.12 -9.35
CA TYR A 37 6.35 -1.35 -8.92
C TYR A 37 6.90 -1.89 -7.59
N TRP A 38 8.16 -2.32 -7.59
CA TRP A 38 8.85 -2.78 -6.39
C TRP A 38 9.76 -1.69 -5.85
N SER A 39 9.34 -1.09 -4.73
CA SER A 39 10.11 -0.08 -4.00
C SER A 39 10.76 -0.70 -2.76
N ASP A 40 11.94 -0.20 -2.38
CA ASP A 40 12.38 -0.33 -0.99
C ASP A 40 11.49 0.53 -0.05
N LEU A 41 11.62 0.30 1.26
CA LEU A 41 10.85 1.02 2.29
C LEU A 41 11.52 2.32 2.78
N ASN A 42 12.67 2.69 2.21
CA ASN A 42 13.47 3.85 2.62
C ASN A 42 13.19 5.10 1.77
N GLN A 43 12.25 5.02 0.84
CA GLN A 43 11.80 6.16 0.03
C GLN A 43 10.98 7.17 0.86
N ASP A 44 10.97 8.42 0.41
CA ASP A 44 10.03 9.43 0.89
C ASP A 44 8.68 9.27 0.19
N PHE A 45 7.78 8.50 0.79
CA PHE A 45 6.44 8.25 0.27
C PHE A 45 5.49 9.47 0.35
N PHE A 46 5.96 10.63 0.83
CA PHE A 46 5.24 11.90 0.76
C PHE A 46 5.75 12.83 -0.35
N ASP A 47 6.79 12.43 -1.10
CA ASP A 47 7.27 13.20 -2.25
C ASP A 47 6.23 13.20 -3.37
N MET A 48 5.44 14.28 -3.45
CA MET A 48 4.39 14.46 -4.45
C MET A 48 4.91 14.68 -5.87
N THR A 49 6.23 14.90 -6.06
CA THR A 49 6.83 14.97 -7.39
C THR A 49 7.03 13.59 -8.01
N LEU A 50 7.06 12.55 -7.16
CA LEU A 50 7.25 11.16 -7.53
C LEU A 50 5.99 10.32 -7.32
N PHE A 51 5.34 10.46 -6.16
CA PHE A 51 4.18 9.67 -5.75
C PHE A 51 2.88 10.49 -5.87
N ALA A 52 1.94 9.98 -6.67
CA ALA A 52 0.63 10.59 -6.85
C ALA A 52 -0.29 10.38 -5.63
N GLY A 53 -1.41 11.12 -5.64
CA GLY A 53 -2.47 10.93 -4.64
C GLY A 53 -2.23 11.69 -3.34
N GLU A 54 -1.62 12.89 -3.40
CA GLU A 54 -1.64 13.87 -2.30
C GLU A 54 -1.16 13.31 -0.94
N GLY A 55 -0.16 12.43 -0.97
CA GLY A 55 0.43 11.81 0.22
C GLY A 55 -0.29 10.55 0.73
N ASN A 56 -1.26 10.00 0.00
CA ASN A 56 -2.01 8.82 0.41
C ASN A 56 -1.11 7.61 0.67
N ILE A 57 -0.11 7.33 -0.19
CA ILE A 57 0.80 6.19 0.02
C ILE A 57 1.67 6.36 1.27
N GLY A 58 2.18 7.57 1.53
CA GLY A 58 2.90 7.87 2.77
C GLY A 58 2.02 7.63 3.99
N HIS A 59 0.79 8.12 3.97
CA HIS A 59 -0.18 7.87 5.03
C HIS A 59 -0.46 6.37 5.21
N MET A 60 -0.64 5.61 4.12
CA MET A 60 -0.88 4.17 4.17
C MET A 60 0.28 3.42 4.86
N ILE A 61 1.51 3.75 4.50
CA ILE A 61 2.73 3.15 5.07
C ILE A 61 2.87 3.48 6.56
N GLU A 62 2.57 4.71 6.97
CA GLU A 62 2.63 5.10 8.39
C GLU A 62 1.58 4.36 9.24
N GLN A 63 0.35 4.19 8.73
CA GLN A 63 -0.66 3.34 9.41
C GLN A 63 -0.14 1.92 9.61
N VAL A 64 0.46 1.33 8.58
CA VAL A 64 1.07 -0.01 8.68
C VAL A 64 2.19 -0.05 9.73
N LYS A 65 3.07 0.97 9.76
CA LYS A 65 4.18 1.04 10.72
C LYS A 65 3.67 1.13 12.16
N MET A 66 2.67 1.97 12.43
CA MET A 66 2.06 2.13 13.75
C MET A 66 1.35 0.86 14.22
N SER A 67 0.73 0.13 13.29
CA SER A 67 0.01 -1.11 13.57
C SER A 67 0.88 -2.37 13.46
N LYS A 68 2.22 -2.24 13.41
CA LYS A 68 3.14 -3.38 13.28
C LYS A 68 2.87 -4.50 14.29
N SER A 69 2.57 -4.17 15.54
CA SER A 69 2.27 -5.18 16.57
C SER A 69 1.06 -6.06 16.24
N ILE A 70 0.08 -5.52 15.51
CA ILE A 70 -1.13 -6.23 15.06
C ILE A 70 -0.76 -7.21 13.95
N PHE A 71 0.22 -6.87 13.11
CA PHE A 71 0.62 -7.68 11.95
C PHE A 71 1.79 -8.64 12.23
N LEU A 72 2.48 -8.49 13.36
CA LEU A 72 3.65 -9.30 13.76
C LEU A 72 3.30 -10.49 14.66
N THR A 73 2.02 -10.70 14.98
CA THR A 73 1.55 -11.87 15.76
C THR A 73 1.31 -13.13 14.92
N ASP A 74 1.65 -13.12 13.62
CA ASP A 74 1.55 -14.26 12.70
C ASP A 74 2.92 -14.91 12.39
#